data_AF-A0A8K0DIP5-F1
#
_entry.id   AF-A0A8K0DIP5-F1
#
_cell.length_a   1.000
_cell.length_b   1.000
_cell.length_c   1.000
_cell.angle_alpha   90.00
_cell.angle_beta   90.00
_cell.angle_gamma   90.00
#
_symmetry.space_group_name_H-M   'P 1'
#
loop_
_entity.id
_entity.type
_entity.pdbx_description
1 polymer ?
#
loop_
_entity_poly.entity_id
_entity_poly.type
_entity_poly.pdbx_seq_one_letter_code
_entity_poly.pdbx_strand_id
1 'polypeptide(L)'
;MRLLKNFSDKMMPSAKSRNETGEQGNYEIVIEVSHLEAAINALRGEVLQKTSAIENLEKLIAEKDGRISETEREMLEKLAKAESEVMELRQFVSECDERLTNTESKMEAQRPLLADQLNLVSKIHDRICNVMKVVDANNFDQSEFAESLFLPQETDMEENIRASLAGMESIYGLTRIVIEKTKDLVEEKNRQIKSSDETLYRLVKEKYHIGSLLRSTLSKWMTSNQSTKSELFQVAENGLREAGIDFKFSKHIGDMRVPSSNDKAGALENIVKASQLEIIELQHSVDELRAESNLLKDRIETQGKELDHRMNQIEELAGKERVANENKCLVLCSVDESAQRDSHVSLCTSFEIVYRLPYKFHIEVKGLMLDIAAAEEEISRWKVAAEDEVVAGRAVEQEFLAQLSALKKELEEAKGAMLESEKKLKFKEETAAAAMAARDAAEKSLKLADMRASRLRDRVEEPTRQLEEFENREDLRRGRIGPRYACRPWQWLGLDFVGSNRSDMQQQNSNEMELSEPLL
;
A
#
# COMPACT_ATOMS: atom_id res chain seq x y z
N MET A 1 5.09 -146.32 25.36
CA MET A 1 6.09 -145.56 26.14
C MET A 1 7.51 -146.04 25.84
N ARG A 2 8.13 -145.48 24.79
CA ARG A 2 9.56 -145.13 24.64
C ARG A 2 9.72 -144.35 23.31
N LEU A 3 8.68 -143.56 23.02
CA LEU A 3 8.66 -142.43 22.10
C LEU A 3 9.14 -141.22 22.91
N LEU A 4 9.84 -140.28 22.26
CA LEU A 4 10.29 -138.99 22.83
C LEU A 4 11.51 -139.05 23.78
N LYS A 5 12.63 -139.65 23.34
CA LYS A 5 13.93 -139.30 23.98
C LYS A 5 15.14 -139.20 23.04
N ASN A 6 15.05 -139.65 21.78
CA ASN A 6 16.22 -139.70 20.89
C ASN A 6 16.23 -138.68 19.75
N PHE A 7 15.42 -137.62 19.82
CA PHE A 7 15.42 -136.54 18.83
C PHE A 7 15.75 -135.14 19.40
N SER A 8 16.11 -135.05 20.69
CA SER A 8 16.36 -133.75 21.37
C SER A 8 17.84 -133.39 21.55
N ASP A 9 18.79 -134.30 21.31
CA ASP A 9 20.21 -134.07 21.64
C ASP A 9 21.13 -133.87 20.42
N LYS A 10 20.57 -133.53 19.25
CA LYS A 10 21.37 -133.27 18.02
C LYS A 10 21.11 -131.94 17.33
N MET A 11 20.39 -131.03 17.99
CA MET A 11 20.37 -129.61 17.65
C MET A 11 20.54 -128.85 18.96
N MET A 12 21.78 -128.42 19.24
CA MET A 12 22.14 -127.25 20.07
C MET A 12 23.61 -127.39 20.49
N PRO A 13 24.51 -126.73 19.74
CA PRO A 13 25.25 -125.66 20.38
C PRO A 13 25.36 -124.45 19.43
N SER A 14 24.34 -123.59 19.38
CA SER A 14 24.45 -122.26 18.73
C SER A 14 23.31 -121.27 19.08
N ALA A 15 22.60 -121.44 20.21
CA ALA A 15 21.56 -120.48 20.61
C ALA A 15 21.87 -119.73 21.91
N LYS A 16 23.15 -119.68 22.32
CA LYS A 16 23.60 -118.77 23.38
C LYS A 16 24.23 -117.48 22.84
N SER A 17 24.79 -117.51 21.63
CA SER A 17 25.39 -116.34 20.97
C SER A 17 24.49 -115.62 19.96
N ARG A 18 23.26 -116.12 19.71
CA ARG A 18 22.26 -115.48 18.83
C ARG A 18 21.19 -114.68 19.59
N ASN A 19 20.90 -115.02 20.84
CA ASN A 19 20.01 -114.20 21.69
C ASN A 19 20.73 -112.95 22.20
N GLU A 20 22.03 -113.04 22.53
CA GLU A 20 22.82 -111.88 22.99
C GLU A 20 22.95 -110.80 21.90
N THR A 21 23.02 -111.18 20.61
CA THR A 21 23.07 -110.20 19.50
C THR A 21 21.70 -109.57 19.18
N GLY A 22 20.60 -110.29 19.40
CA GLY A 22 19.24 -109.74 19.28
C GLY A 22 18.83 -108.89 20.48
N GLU A 23 19.28 -109.24 21.68
CA GLU A 23 19.09 -108.46 22.90
C GLU A 23 19.91 -107.17 22.88
N GLN A 24 21.17 -107.20 22.43
CA GLN A 24 22.02 -106.01 22.29
C GLN A 24 21.37 -104.95 21.36
N GLY A 25 20.85 -105.36 20.19
CA GLY A 25 20.16 -104.46 19.27
C GLY A 25 18.82 -103.93 19.81
N ASN A 26 18.12 -104.73 20.63
CA ASN A 26 16.90 -104.26 21.30
C ASN A 26 17.20 -103.20 22.38
N TYR A 27 18.31 -103.32 23.13
CA TYR A 27 18.72 -102.29 24.08
C TYR A 27 19.15 -100.99 23.38
N GLU A 28 19.82 -101.08 22.25
CA GLU A 28 20.22 -99.93 21.42
C GLU A 28 19.00 -99.17 20.87
N ILE A 29 18.01 -99.88 20.33
CA ILE A 29 16.73 -99.28 19.88
C ILE A 29 16.00 -98.60 21.05
N VAL A 30 15.97 -99.20 22.24
CA VAL A 30 15.31 -98.58 23.41
C VAL A 30 16.01 -97.30 23.86
N ILE A 31 17.35 -97.26 23.80
CA ILE A 31 18.14 -96.06 24.11
C ILE A 31 17.89 -94.97 23.07
N GLU A 32 17.89 -95.32 21.78
CA GLU A 32 17.58 -94.39 20.70
C GLU A 32 16.16 -93.84 20.81
N VAL A 33 15.17 -94.70 21.10
CA VAL A 33 13.79 -94.28 21.32
C VAL A 33 13.69 -93.35 22.53
N SER A 34 14.36 -93.67 23.64
CA SER A 34 14.39 -92.80 24.82
C SER A 34 15.07 -91.45 24.54
N HIS A 35 16.14 -91.45 23.74
CA HIS A 35 16.81 -90.22 23.30
C HIS A 35 15.91 -89.37 22.40
N LEU A 36 15.21 -90.00 21.45
CA LEU A 36 14.23 -89.34 20.59
C LEU A 36 13.03 -88.82 21.39
N GLU A 37 12.53 -89.55 22.38
CA GLU A 37 11.47 -89.10 23.28
C GLU A 37 11.89 -87.88 24.10
N ALA A 38 13.12 -87.88 24.62
CA ALA A 38 13.68 -86.72 25.32
C ALA A 38 13.80 -85.51 24.39
N ALA A 39 14.28 -85.69 23.15
CA ALA A 39 14.36 -84.63 22.14
C ALA A 39 12.99 -84.11 21.74
N ILE A 40 11.99 -84.99 21.57
CA ILE A 40 10.60 -84.61 21.26
C ILE A 40 10.00 -83.81 22.42
N ASN A 41 10.24 -84.21 23.67
CA ASN A 41 9.74 -83.48 24.84
C ASN A 41 10.41 -82.11 24.99
N ALA A 42 11.71 -82.01 24.71
CA ALA A 42 12.42 -80.72 24.67
C ALA A 42 11.86 -79.80 23.58
N LEU A 43 11.67 -80.31 22.35
CA LEU A 43 11.06 -79.56 21.25
C LEU A 43 9.62 -79.13 21.57
N ARG A 44 8.82 -79.98 22.23
CA ARG A 44 7.47 -79.61 22.69
C ARG A 44 7.51 -78.48 23.70
N GLY A 45 8.45 -78.53 24.65
CA GLY A 45 8.68 -77.43 25.60
C GLY A 45 9.03 -76.13 24.90
N GLU A 46 9.95 -76.16 23.93
CA GLU A 46 10.31 -74.99 23.12
C GLU A 46 9.13 -74.47 22.28
N VAL A 47 8.33 -75.36 21.69
CA VAL A 47 7.13 -74.98 20.94
C VAL A 47 6.13 -74.28 21.85
N LEU A 48 5.88 -74.80 23.06
CA LEU A 48 4.99 -74.15 24.03
C LEU A 48 5.51 -72.77 24.44
N GLN A 49 6.82 -72.64 24.68
CA GLN A 49 7.45 -71.36 24.99
C GLN A 49 7.35 -70.36 23.83
N LYS A 50 7.60 -70.80 22.60
CA LYS A 50 7.45 -69.96 21.40
C LYS A 50 6.00 -69.58 21.16
N THR A 51 5.05 -70.47 21.45
CA THR A 51 3.60 -70.20 21.30
C THR A 51 3.15 -69.11 22.27
N SER A 52 3.57 -69.15 23.54
CA SER A 52 3.24 -68.08 24.50
C SER A 52 3.95 -66.76 24.18
N ALA A 53 5.17 -66.81 23.62
CA ALA A 53 5.84 -65.62 23.11
C ALA A 53 5.09 -64.99 21.93
N ILE A 54 4.59 -65.81 21.00
CA ILE A 54 3.76 -65.35 19.87
C ILE A 54 2.47 -64.71 20.38
N GLU A 55 1.73 -65.34 21.30
CA GLU A 55 0.49 -64.80 21.86
C GLU A 55 0.71 -63.44 22.55
N ASN A 56 1.82 -63.31 23.29
CA ASN A 56 2.20 -62.03 23.89
C ASN A 56 2.51 -60.96 22.83
N LEU A 57 3.19 -61.32 21.75
CA LEU A 57 3.47 -60.41 20.63
C LEU A 57 2.19 -60.01 19.90
N GLU A 58 1.26 -60.94 19.65
CA GLU A 58 -0.04 -60.67 19.03
C GLU A 58 -0.85 -59.66 19.87
N LYS A 59 -0.87 -59.84 21.20
CA LYS A 59 -1.53 -58.90 22.11
C LYS A 59 -0.89 -57.50 22.04
N LEU A 60 0.45 -57.43 22.01
CA LEU A 60 1.17 -56.17 21.90
C LEU A 60 0.92 -55.48 20.56
N ILE A 61 0.84 -56.23 19.46
CA ILE A 61 0.50 -55.71 18.14
C ILE A 61 -0.92 -55.12 18.17
N ALA A 62 -1.90 -55.85 18.69
CA ALA A 62 -3.28 -55.36 18.79
C ALA A 62 -3.39 -54.07 19.63
N GLU A 63 -2.64 -53.96 20.74
CA GLU A 63 -2.58 -52.74 21.54
C GLU A 63 -1.96 -51.58 20.75
N LYS A 64 -0.88 -51.84 20.01
CA LYS A 64 -0.22 -50.82 19.18
C LYS A 64 -1.10 -50.38 18.03
N ASP A 65 -1.81 -51.28 17.36
CA ASP A 65 -2.75 -50.97 16.28
C ASP A 65 -3.91 -50.10 16.77
N GLY A 66 -4.44 -50.40 17.98
CA GLY A 66 -5.44 -49.56 18.63
C GLY A 66 -4.92 -48.15 18.91
N ARG A 67 -3.69 -48.03 19.43
CA ARG A 67 -3.05 -46.72 19.65
C ARG A 67 -2.78 -45.96 18.36
N ILE A 68 -2.36 -46.64 17.31
CA ILE A 68 -2.15 -46.05 15.98
C ILE A 68 -3.49 -45.49 15.47
N SER A 69 -4.55 -46.29 15.53
CA SER A 69 -5.91 -45.87 15.09
C SER A 69 -6.43 -44.65 15.86
N GLU A 70 -6.17 -44.56 17.17
CA GLU A 70 -6.50 -43.39 17.99
C GLU A 70 -5.75 -42.15 17.51
N THR A 71 -4.42 -42.26 17.35
CA THR A 71 -3.58 -41.14 16.90
C THR A 71 -3.91 -40.69 15.48
N GLU A 72 -4.24 -41.61 14.57
CA GLU A 72 -4.66 -41.30 13.21
C GLU A 72 -5.96 -40.48 13.20
N ARG A 73 -6.93 -40.87 14.03
CA ARG A 73 -8.18 -40.11 14.17
C ARG A 73 -7.97 -38.73 14.78
N GLU A 74 -7.17 -38.60 15.84
CA GLU A 74 -6.83 -37.30 16.43
C GLU A 74 -6.12 -36.39 15.41
N MET A 75 -5.22 -36.94 14.59
CA MET A 75 -4.56 -36.17 13.52
C MET A 75 -5.55 -35.71 12.45
N LEU A 76 -6.49 -36.55 12.03
CA LEU A 76 -7.52 -36.19 11.06
C LEU A 76 -8.44 -35.08 11.57
N GLU A 77 -8.82 -35.11 12.84
CA GLU A 77 -9.65 -34.06 13.45
C GLU A 77 -8.89 -32.72 13.52
N LYS A 78 -7.61 -32.76 13.96
CA LYS A 78 -6.75 -31.57 13.96
C LYS A 78 -6.53 -31.01 12.56
N LEU A 79 -6.37 -31.88 11.56
CA LEU A 79 -6.21 -31.49 10.17
C LEU A 79 -7.48 -30.82 9.64
N ALA A 80 -8.66 -31.39 9.89
CA ALA A 80 -9.92 -30.78 9.49
C ALA A 80 -10.14 -29.39 10.13
N LYS A 81 -9.79 -29.24 11.43
CA LYS A 81 -9.85 -27.94 12.11
C LYS A 81 -8.88 -26.93 11.51
N ALA A 82 -7.64 -27.34 11.24
CA ALA A 82 -6.65 -26.49 10.59
C ALA A 82 -7.09 -26.08 9.18
N GLU A 83 -7.71 -26.98 8.41
CA GLU A 83 -8.28 -26.66 7.10
C GLU A 83 -9.42 -25.63 7.18
N SER A 84 -10.31 -25.74 8.17
CA SER A 84 -11.36 -24.73 8.38
C SER A 84 -10.78 -23.37 8.77
N GLU A 85 -9.80 -23.31 9.66
CA GLU A 85 -9.13 -22.06 10.05
C GLU A 85 -8.39 -21.42 8.86
N VAL A 86 -7.72 -22.23 8.04
CA VAL A 86 -7.08 -21.75 6.80
C VAL A 86 -8.11 -21.18 5.84
N MET A 87 -9.30 -21.77 5.73
CA MET A 87 -10.37 -21.26 4.88
C MET A 87 -10.90 -19.91 5.38
N GLU A 88 -11.12 -19.76 6.69
CA GLU A 88 -11.53 -18.49 7.32
C GLU A 88 -10.49 -17.39 7.11
N LEU A 89 -9.20 -17.71 7.32
CA LEU A 89 -8.11 -16.76 7.09
C LEU A 89 -8.01 -16.36 5.62
N ARG A 90 -8.19 -17.28 4.68
CA ARG A 90 -8.21 -16.96 3.24
C ARG A 90 -9.35 -16.02 2.88
N GLN A 91 -10.54 -16.23 3.47
CA GLN A 91 -11.67 -15.34 3.27
C GLN A 91 -11.39 -13.94 3.83
N PHE A 92 -10.82 -13.85 5.03
CA PHE A 92 -10.44 -12.58 5.63
C PHE A 92 -9.38 -11.83 4.80
N VAL A 93 -8.36 -12.53 4.28
CA VAL A 93 -7.36 -11.94 3.38
C VAL A 93 -8.03 -11.39 2.12
N SER A 94 -8.96 -12.12 1.52
CA SER A 94 -9.71 -11.65 0.35
C SER A 94 -10.50 -10.37 0.65
N GLU A 95 -11.16 -10.29 1.81
CA GLU A 95 -11.88 -9.07 2.24
C GLU A 95 -10.91 -7.89 2.47
N CYS A 96 -9.76 -8.15 3.08
CA CYS A 96 -8.71 -7.15 3.24
C CYS A 96 -8.19 -6.64 1.89
N ASP A 97 -7.96 -7.52 0.94
CA ASP A 97 -7.49 -7.16 -0.41
C ASP A 97 -8.54 -6.34 -1.16
N GLU A 98 -9.83 -6.70 -1.08
CA GLU A 98 -10.93 -5.91 -1.64
C GLU A 98 -11.02 -4.52 -1.01
N ARG A 99 -10.87 -4.42 0.32
CA ARG A 99 -10.85 -3.13 1.02
C ARG A 99 -9.65 -2.29 0.63
N LEU A 100 -8.46 -2.89 0.52
CA LEU A 100 -7.23 -2.23 0.13
C LEU A 100 -7.33 -1.66 -1.29
N THR A 101 -7.73 -2.50 -2.25
CA THR A 101 -7.93 -2.08 -3.65
C THR A 101 -9.00 -1.00 -3.79
N ASN A 102 -10.08 -1.06 -3.02
CA ASN A 102 -11.09 0.00 -2.96
C ASN A 102 -10.49 1.32 -2.43
N THR A 103 -9.69 1.29 -1.36
CA THR A 103 -9.04 2.51 -0.85
C THR A 103 -8.01 3.06 -1.82
N GLU A 104 -7.22 2.20 -2.46
CA GLU A 104 -6.24 2.59 -3.47
C GLU A 104 -6.92 3.24 -4.68
N SER A 105 -8.03 2.68 -5.16
CA SER A 105 -8.77 3.27 -6.29
C SER A 105 -9.37 4.64 -5.97
N LYS A 106 -9.86 4.85 -4.73
CA LYS A 106 -10.33 6.17 -4.27
C LYS A 106 -9.19 7.18 -4.18
N MET A 107 -8.03 6.74 -3.70
CA MET A 107 -6.82 7.54 -3.59
C MET A 107 -6.35 7.98 -4.99
N GLU A 108 -6.31 7.05 -5.95
CA GLU A 108 -5.97 7.31 -7.35
C GLU A 108 -6.95 8.28 -8.01
N ALA A 109 -8.25 8.17 -7.71
CA ALA A 109 -9.27 9.08 -8.21
C ALA A 109 -9.13 10.52 -7.66
N GLN A 110 -8.51 10.71 -6.49
CA GLN A 110 -8.25 12.03 -5.91
C GLN A 110 -6.99 12.70 -6.46
N ARG A 111 -6.04 11.94 -7.00
CA ARG A 111 -4.79 12.46 -7.59
C ARG A 111 -5.01 13.58 -8.63
N PRO A 112 -5.89 13.46 -9.64
CA PRO A 112 -6.13 14.55 -10.59
C PRO A 112 -6.76 15.80 -9.94
N LEU A 113 -7.63 15.62 -8.94
CA LEU A 113 -8.26 16.75 -8.23
C LEU A 113 -7.22 17.58 -7.45
N LEU A 114 -6.25 16.91 -6.82
CA LEU A 114 -5.14 17.58 -6.15
C LEU A 114 -4.23 18.32 -7.14
N ALA A 115 -3.97 17.73 -8.31
CA ALA A 115 -3.19 18.39 -9.36
C ALA A 115 -3.90 19.67 -9.86
N ASP A 116 -5.22 19.62 -10.07
CA ASP A 116 -6.03 20.78 -10.44
C ASP A 116 -6.04 21.85 -9.34
N GLN A 117 -6.20 21.45 -8.08
CA GLN A 117 -6.15 22.34 -6.93
C GLN A 117 -4.80 23.07 -6.84
N LEU A 118 -3.69 22.34 -6.99
CA LEU A 118 -2.36 22.91 -6.90
C LEU A 118 -2.05 23.86 -8.07
N ASN A 119 -2.54 23.54 -9.26
CA ASN A 119 -2.50 24.44 -10.41
C ASN A 119 -3.28 25.75 -10.16
N LEU A 120 -4.46 25.66 -9.52
CA LEU A 120 -5.22 26.85 -9.13
C LEU A 120 -4.49 27.68 -8.08
N VAL A 121 -3.90 27.03 -7.07
CA VAL A 121 -3.08 27.67 -6.04
C VAL A 121 -1.91 28.42 -6.67
N SER A 122 -1.17 27.79 -7.58
CA SER A 122 -0.08 28.45 -8.32
C SER A 122 -0.58 29.68 -9.11
N LYS A 123 -1.69 29.57 -9.85
CA LYS A 123 -2.27 30.70 -10.60
C LYS A 123 -2.70 31.86 -9.71
N ILE A 124 -3.28 31.58 -8.55
CA ILE A 124 -3.72 32.61 -7.60
C ILE A 124 -2.51 33.29 -6.99
N HIS A 125 -1.51 32.51 -6.58
CA HIS A 125 -0.25 33.00 -6.05
C HIS A 125 0.43 33.95 -7.04
N ASP A 126 0.57 33.55 -8.31
CA ASP A 126 1.15 34.39 -9.36
C ASP A 126 0.40 35.72 -9.56
N ARG A 127 -0.95 35.68 -9.51
CA ARG A 127 -1.77 36.88 -9.61
C ARG A 127 -1.54 37.83 -8.43
N ILE A 128 -1.46 37.31 -7.21
CA ILE A 128 -1.23 38.12 -6.01
C ILE A 128 0.17 38.72 -6.04
N CYS A 129 1.19 37.95 -6.41
CA CYS A 129 2.55 38.46 -6.60
C CYS A 129 2.60 39.59 -7.64
N ASN A 130 1.83 39.49 -8.73
CA ASN A 130 1.72 40.56 -9.71
C ASN A 130 1.04 41.83 -9.16
N VAL A 131 -0.02 41.69 -8.36
CA VAL A 131 -0.65 42.84 -7.68
C VAL A 131 0.34 43.49 -6.70
N MET A 132 1.09 42.69 -5.97
CA MET A 132 2.09 43.18 -5.02
C MET A 132 3.18 44.01 -5.70
N LYS A 133 3.65 43.59 -6.89
CA LYS A 133 4.59 44.39 -7.71
C LYS A 133 4.05 45.78 -8.07
N VAL A 134 2.73 45.92 -8.26
CA VAL A 134 2.10 47.21 -8.58
C VAL A 134 1.96 48.08 -7.32
N VAL A 135 1.60 47.48 -6.19
CA VAL A 135 1.33 48.21 -4.94
C VAL A 135 2.62 48.63 -4.22
N ASP A 136 3.66 47.79 -4.25
CA ASP A 136 4.95 48.03 -3.56
C ASP A 136 6.13 48.03 -4.54
N ALA A 137 6.02 48.82 -5.61
CA ALA A 137 7.00 48.91 -6.70
C ALA A 137 8.44 49.27 -6.24
N ASN A 138 8.61 49.79 -5.02
CA ASN A 138 9.89 50.27 -4.51
C ASN A 138 10.60 49.29 -3.56
N ASN A 139 9.90 48.30 -2.99
CA ASN A 139 10.48 47.35 -2.02
C ASN A 139 10.21 45.87 -2.36
N PHE A 140 9.57 45.58 -3.49
CA PHE A 140 9.24 44.20 -3.83
C PHE A 140 10.45 43.46 -4.43
N ASP A 141 11.32 42.97 -3.55
CA ASP A 141 12.39 42.05 -3.92
C ASP A 141 11.78 40.71 -4.36
N GLN A 142 12.04 40.33 -5.62
CA GLN A 142 11.52 39.10 -6.23
C GLN A 142 11.97 37.82 -5.50
N SER A 143 12.94 37.92 -4.58
CA SER A 143 13.72 36.78 -4.09
C SER A 143 13.07 35.95 -2.97
N GLU A 144 12.09 36.48 -2.22
CA GLU A 144 11.49 35.73 -1.09
C GLU A 144 10.12 35.10 -1.44
N PHE A 145 9.47 35.57 -2.51
CA PHE A 145 8.09 35.20 -2.82
C PHE A 145 7.86 34.73 -4.27
N ALA A 146 8.89 34.73 -5.13
CA ALA A 146 8.75 34.35 -6.53
C ALA A 146 9.70 33.22 -6.92
N GLU A 147 9.38 32.01 -6.46
CA GLU A 147 9.69 30.80 -7.22
C GLU A 147 8.56 29.80 -6.99
N SER A 148 8.04 29.21 -8.06
CA SER A 148 6.84 28.38 -8.09
C SER A 148 7.03 27.07 -7.34
N LEU A 149 6.99 27.12 -6.00
CA LEU A 149 7.27 25.99 -5.10
C LEU A 149 6.16 24.91 -5.13
N PHE A 150 5.00 25.24 -5.69
CA PHE A 150 3.77 24.46 -5.58
C PHE A 150 3.41 23.83 -6.93
N LEU A 151 4.27 22.95 -7.44
CA LEU A 151 4.02 22.20 -8.67
C LEU A 151 3.43 20.82 -8.36
N PRO A 152 2.45 20.33 -9.15
CA PRO A 152 1.96 18.96 -9.04
C PRO A 152 3.08 17.95 -9.21
N GLN A 153 3.34 17.19 -8.15
CA GLN A 153 4.26 16.07 -8.18
C GLN A 153 3.48 14.81 -8.56
N GLU A 154 3.92 14.13 -9.61
CA GLU A 154 3.13 13.09 -10.28
C GLU A 154 2.88 11.84 -9.40
N THR A 155 3.70 11.62 -8.36
CA THR A 155 3.74 10.34 -7.63
C THR A 155 3.30 10.39 -6.17
N ASP A 156 3.48 11.50 -5.45
CA ASP A 156 3.19 11.58 -4.01
C ASP A 156 1.99 12.51 -3.70
N MET A 157 0.86 11.92 -3.30
CA MET A 157 -0.34 12.65 -2.91
C MET A 157 -0.19 13.37 -1.57
N GLU A 158 0.60 12.83 -0.64
CA GLU A 158 0.85 13.48 0.64
C GLU A 158 1.69 14.74 0.43
N GLU A 159 2.71 14.67 -0.43
CA GLU A 159 3.50 15.83 -0.84
C GLU A 159 2.64 16.87 -1.58
N ASN A 160 1.74 16.44 -2.48
CA ASN A 160 0.80 17.35 -3.14
C ASN A 160 -0.17 18.06 -2.17
N ILE A 161 -0.67 17.35 -1.15
CA ILE A 161 -1.51 17.96 -0.10
C ILE A 161 -0.70 18.98 0.70
N ARG A 162 0.52 18.63 1.10
CA ARG A 162 1.42 19.54 1.83
C ARG A 162 1.79 20.78 1.00
N ALA A 163 2.11 20.60 -0.28
CA ALA A 163 2.40 21.67 -1.21
C ALA A 163 1.17 22.58 -1.40
N SER A 164 -0.03 22.02 -1.53
CA SER A 164 -1.25 22.81 -1.63
C SER A 164 -1.51 23.62 -0.36
N LEU A 165 -1.29 23.04 0.81
CA LEU A 165 -1.49 23.73 2.09
C LEU A 165 -0.52 24.90 2.23
N ALA A 166 0.77 24.66 2.00
CA ALA A 166 1.79 25.71 2.04
C ALA A 166 1.52 26.83 1.02
N GLY A 167 1.02 26.47 -0.18
CA GLY A 167 0.62 27.45 -1.18
C GLY A 167 -0.57 28.30 -0.76
N MET A 168 -1.58 27.70 -0.12
CA MET A 168 -2.72 28.44 0.45
C MET A 168 -2.31 29.36 1.60
N GLU A 169 -1.40 28.91 2.48
CA GLU A 169 -0.85 29.73 3.57
C GLU A 169 -0.08 30.94 3.03
N SER A 170 0.75 30.73 1.99
CA SER A 170 1.46 31.82 1.29
C SER A 170 0.47 32.83 0.68
N ILE A 171 -0.54 32.35 -0.04
CA ILE A 171 -1.60 33.19 -0.62
C ILE A 171 -2.29 34.04 0.45
N TYR A 172 -2.64 33.45 1.59
CA TYR A 172 -3.27 34.15 2.69
C TYR A 172 -2.34 35.24 3.27
N GLY A 173 -1.08 34.90 3.52
CA GLY A 173 -0.07 35.84 4.01
C GLY A 173 0.16 37.01 3.05
N LEU A 174 0.38 36.72 1.77
CA LEU A 174 0.56 37.73 0.73
C LEU A 174 -0.67 38.62 0.57
N THR A 175 -1.87 38.05 0.58
CA THR A 175 -3.12 38.82 0.47
C THR A 175 -3.24 39.82 1.61
N ARG A 176 -2.91 39.43 2.85
CA ARG A 176 -2.91 40.34 4.00
C ARG A 176 -1.96 41.51 3.78
N ILE A 177 -0.73 41.24 3.33
CA ILE A 177 0.27 42.28 3.05
C ILE A 177 -0.21 43.19 1.92
N VAL A 178 -0.78 42.65 0.84
CA VAL A 178 -1.32 43.44 -0.28
C VAL A 178 -2.39 44.40 0.21
N ILE A 179 -3.30 43.93 1.08
CA ILE A 179 -4.38 44.76 1.64
C ILE A 179 -3.80 45.92 2.46
N GLU A 180 -2.84 45.64 3.35
CA GLU A 180 -2.17 46.67 4.16
C GLU A 180 -1.48 47.72 3.28
N LYS A 181 -0.65 47.27 2.34
CA LYS A 181 0.08 48.16 1.42
C LYS A 181 -0.84 48.97 0.51
N THR A 182 -1.95 48.37 0.05
CA THR A 182 -2.95 49.09 -0.76
C THR A 182 -3.63 50.18 0.05
N LYS A 183 -3.93 49.91 1.33
CA LYS A 183 -4.49 50.90 2.23
C LYS A 183 -3.53 52.08 2.44
N ASP A 184 -2.26 51.80 2.71
CA ASP A 184 -1.22 52.83 2.87
C ASP A 184 -1.09 53.69 1.61
N LEU A 185 -1.09 53.05 0.42
CA LEU A 185 -1.03 53.75 -0.87
C LEU A 185 -2.25 54.64 -1.10
N VAL A 186 -3.45 54.18 -0.77
CA VAL A 186 -4.69 54.96 -0.87
C VAL A 186 -4.67 56.15 0.10
N GLU A 187 -4.22 55.96 1.34
CA GLU A 187 -4.09 57.04 2.32
C GLU A 187 -3.07 58.09 1.87
N GLU A 188 -1.95 57.69 1.28
CA GLU A 188 -0.96 58.59 0.69
C GLU A 188 -1.52 59.39 -0.49
N LYS A 189 -2.20 58.72 -1.43
CA LYS A 189 -2.85 59.40 -2.56
C LYS A 189 -3.95 60.36 -2.11
N ASN A 190 -4.72 60.01 -1.08
CA ASN A 190 -5.69 60.92 -0.48
C ASN A 190 -5.05 62.17 0.14
N ARG A 191 -3.88 62.04 0.78
CA ARG A 191 -3.10 63.20 1.27
C ARG A 191 -2.65 64.10 0.11
N GLN A 192 -2.19 63.51 -1.00
CA GLN A 192 -1.80 64.25 -2.21
C GLN A 192 -2.99 64.95 -2.91
N ILE A 193 -4.15 64.30 -2.95
CA ILE A 193 -5.39 64.91 -3.49
C ILE A 193 -5.79 66.10 -2.63
N LYS A 194 -5.83 65.95 -1.31
CA LYS A 194 -6.17 67.05 -0.39
C LYS A 194 -5.22 68.24 -0.53
N SER A 195 -3.91 68.00 -0.67
CA SER A 195 -2.94 69.09 -0.88
C SER A 195 -3.12 69.77 -2.25
N SER A 196 -3.44 68.99 -3.29
CA SER A 196 -3.75 69.51 -4.62
C SER A 196 -5.05 70.31 -4.64
N ASP A 197 -6.11 69.86 -3.97
CA ASP A 197 -7.38 70.57 -3.84
C ASP A 197 -7.23 71.91 -3.12
N GLU A 198 -6.41 71.97 -2.06
CA GLU A 198 -6.10 73.22 -1.37
C GLU A 198 -5.37 74.20 -2.31
N THR A 199 -4.47 73.70 -3.17
CA THR A 199 -3.81 74.55 -4.17
C THR A 199 -4.79 75.04 -5.24
N LEU A 200 -5.71 74.20 -5.69
CA LEU A 200 -6.77 74.57 -6.62
C LEU A 200 -7.71 75.61 -6.01
N TYR A 201 -8.12 75.42 -4.75
CA TYR A 201 -8.98 76.37 -4.04
C TYR A 201 -8.34 77.77 -3.96
N ARG A 202 -7.03 77.83 -3.65
CA ARG A 202 -6.27 79.10 -3.66
C ARG A 202 -6.26 79.75 -5.05
N LEU A 203 -5.94 78.99 -6.11
CA LEU A 203 -5.92 79.50 -7.48
C LEU A 203 -7.31 79.96 -7.96
N VAL A 204 -8.38 79.25 -7.59
CA VAL A 204 -9.76 79.65 -7.92
C VAL A 204 -10.14 80.96 -7.21
N LYS A 205 -9.73 81.14 -5.96
CA LYS A 205 -9.95 82.38 -5.21
C LYS A 205 -9.18 83.55 -5.83
N GLU A 206 -7.93 83.34 -6.23
CA GLU A 206 -7.13 84.33 -6.95
C GLU A 206 -7.78 84.70 -8.29
N LYS A 207 -8.21 83.70 -9.08
CA LYS A 207 -8.97 83.93 -10.32
C LYS A 207 -10.22 84.77 -10.08
N TYR A 208 -10.99 84.47 -9.03
CA TYR A 208 -12.18 85.24 -8.69
C TYR A 208 -11.81 86.69 -8.32
N HIS A 209 -10.76 86.89 -7.53
CA HIS A 209 -10.29 88.21 -7.14
C HIS A 209 -9.80 89.02 -8.34
N ILE A 210 -8.96 88.44 -9.20
CA ILE A 210 -8.51 89.03 -10.46
C ILE A 210 -9.72 89.36 -11.34
N GLY A 211 -10.68 88.44 -11.47
CA GLY A 211 -11.91 88.67 -12.24
C GLY A 211 -12.76 89.82 -11.68
N SER A 212 -12.85 89.96 -10.35
CA SER A 212 -13.55 91.07 -9.69
C SER A 212 -12.83 92.41 -9.91
N LEU A 213 -11.49 92.42 -9.83
CA LEU A 213 -10.66 93.58 -10.14
C LEU A 213 -10.86 94.01 -11.58
N LEU A 214 -10.75 93.10 -12.55
CA LEU A 214 -10.95 93.37 -13.97
C LEU A 214 -12.36 93.90 -14.25
N ARG A 215 -13.41 93.28 -13.68
CA ARG A 215 -14.78 93.80 -13.81
C ARG A 215 -14.94 95.18 -13.19
N SER A 216 -14.33 95.45 -12.03
CA SER A 216 -14.39 96.76 -11.37
C SER A 216 -13.64 97.85 -12.16
N THR A 217 -12.50 97.51 -12.76
CA THR A 217 -11.72 98.40 -13.62
C THR A 217 -12.47 98.67 -14.92
N LEU A 218 -13.09 97.64 -15.53
CA LEU A 218 -13.94 97.79 -16.72
C LEU A 218 -15.20 98.62 -16.44
N SER A 219 -15.84 98.45 -15.29
CA SER A 219 -16.99 99.27 -14.90
C SER A 219 -16.62 100.73 -14.66
N LYS A 220 -15.43 101.02 -14.09
CA LYS A 220 -14.88 102.38 -14.03
C LYS A 220 -14.50 102.93 -15.41
N TRP A 221 -14.05 102.06 -16.32
CA TRP A 221 -13.71 102.41 -17.70
C TRP A 221 -14.94 102.80 -18.53
N MET A 222 -16.10 102.20 -18.26
CA MET A 222 -17.38 102.54 -18.90
C MET A 222 -17.98 103.88 -18.45
N THR A 223 -17.57 104.43 -17.30
CA THR A 223 -18.18 105.64 -16.71
C THR A 223 -17.31 106.90 -16.79
N SER A 224 -16.11 106.84 -17.39
CA SER A 224 -15.18 107.99 -17.50
C SER A 224 -15.19 108.68 -18.86
N ASN A 225 -15.06 110.02 -18.84
CA ASN A 225 -15.07 110.93 -20.00
C ASN A 225 -13.89 110.70 -20.97
N GLN A 226 -14.17 111.01 -22.24
CA GLN A 226 -13.39 110.68 -23.44
C GLN A 226 -11.93 111.18 -23.49
N SER A 227 -11.51 112.11 -22.61
CA SER A 227 -10.14 112.64 -22.55
C SER A 227 -9.14 111.78 -21.74
N THR A 228 -9.61 111.01 -20.76
CA THR A 228 -8.74 110.14 -19.94
C THR A 228 -8.45 108.77 -20.58
N LYS A 229 -9.14 108.44 -21.68
CA LYS A 229 -8.91 107.21 -22.46
C LYS A 229 -7.53 107.18 -23.13
N SER A 230 -6.99 108.33 -23.55
CA SER A 230 -5.72 108.44 -24.29
C SER A 230 -4.48 108.08 -23.45
N GLU A 231 -4.37 108.59 -22.23
CA GLU A 231 -3.24 108.31 -21.33
C GLU A 231 -3.22 106.84 -20.89
N LEU A 232 -4.39 106.21 -20.80
CA LEU A 232 -4.54 104.84 -20.35
C LEU A 232 -4.23 103.81 -21.44
N PHE A 233 -4.48 104.13 -22.71
CA PHE A 233 -3.95 103.34 -23.83
C PHE A 233 -2.42 103.34 -23.82
N GLN A 234 -1.77 104.46 -23.55
CA GLN A 234 -0.31 104.50 -23.40
C GLN A 234 0.21 103.62 -22.25
N VAL A 235 -0.46 103.59 -21.09
CA VAL A 235 -0.05 102.73 -19.97
C VAL A 235 -0.25 101.24 -20.30
N ALA A 236 -1.35 100.88 -20.97
CA ALA A 236 -1.60 99.51 -21.42
C ALA A 236 -0.64 99.06 -22.55
N GLU A 237 -0.32 99.95 -23.50
CA GLU A 237 0.70 99.73 -24.54
C GLU A 237 2.09 99.54 -23.92
N ASN A 238 2.42 100.32 -22.89
CA ASN A 238 3.70 100.19 -22.19
C ASN A 238 3.78 98.88 -21.39
N GLY A 239 2.70 98.45 -20.73
CA GLY A 239 2.65 97.16 -20.02
C GLY A 239 2.67 95.94 -20.95
N LEU A 240 2.00 96.02 -22.11
CA LEU A 240 2.09 94.98 -23.16
C LEU A 240 3.51 94.92 -23.74
N ARG A 241 4.17 96.07 -23.92
CA ARG A 241 5.56 96.14 -24.38
C ARG A 241 6.55 95.55 -23.36
N GLU A 242 6.30 95.72 -22.06
CA GLU A 242 7.08 95.04 -20.99
C GLU A 242 6.89 93.52 -20.98
N ALA A 243 5.71 93.03 -21.38
CA ALA A 243 5.44 91.61 -21.60
C ALA A 243 5.89 91.10 -22.99
N GLY A 244 6.56 91.93 -23.80
CA GLY A 244 7.13 91.57 -25.11
C GLY A 244 6.17 91.66 -26.31
N ILE A 245 5.00 92.30 -26.16
CA ILE A 245 3.98 92.45 -27.22
C ILE A 245 3.88 93.94 -27.61
N ASP A 246 4.33 94.29 -28.82
CA ASP A 246 4.30 95.69 -29.31
C ASP A 246 2.99 95.98 -30.07
N PHE A 247 2.04 96.63 -29.40
CA PHE A 247 0.73 96.98 -29.95
C PHE A 247 0.41 98.45 -29.67
N LYS A 248 -0.12 99.20 -30.66
CA LYS A 248 -0.50 100.63 -30.54
C LYS A 248 -1.95 100.89 -30.96
N PHE A 249 -2.77 101.45 -30.07
CA PHE A 249 -4.20 101.73 -30.25
C PHE A 249 -4.50 102.96 -31.12
N SER A 250 -3.53 103.85 -31.37
CA SER A 250 -3.74 105.15 -32.03
C SER A 250 -3.85 105.14 -33.56
N LYS A 251 -3.77 103.98 -34.24
CA LYS A 251 -3.67 103.93 -35.73
C LYS A 251 -4.85 103.31 -36.49
N HIS A 252 -6.02 103.11 -35.89
CA HIS A 252 -7.16 102.45 -36.58
C HIS A 252 -8.50 103.20 -36.54
N ILE A 253 -8.52 104.50 -36.18
CA ILE A 253 -9.73 105.32 -36.27
C ILE A 253 -9.51 106.39 -37.35
N GLY A 254 -9.73 106.03 -38.61
CA GLY A 254 -9.76 107.00 -39.71
C GLY A 254 -9.13 106.50 -41.00
N ASP A 255 -9.77 105.55 -41.67
CA ASP A 255 -9.88 105.60 -43.13
C ASP A 255 -11.05 104.72 -43.59
N MET A 256 -12.21 105.36 -43.78
CA MET A 256 -13.32 104.77 -44.52
C MET A 256 -12.99 104.90 -46.00
N ARG A 257 -12.18 103.97 -46.51
CA ARG A 257 -12.09 103.66 -47.93
C ARG A 257 -12.50 102.22 -48.13
N VAL A 258 -13.64 102.03 -48.80
CA VAL A 258 -14.12 100.75 -49.29
C VAL A 258 -13.10 100.16 -50.27
N PRO A 259 -12.61 98.93 -50.05
CA PRO A 259 -12.03 98.12 -51.10
C PRO A 259 -12.84 96.83 -51.28
N SER A 260 -13.43 96.71 -52.47
CA SER A 260 -13.75 95.48 -53.20
C SER A 260 -14.22 94.23 -52.44
N SER A 261 -15.45 93.83 -52.74
CA SER A 261 -16.25 92.81 -52.06
C SER A 261 -15.93 91.34 -52.36
N ASN A 262 -14.77 90.95 -52.90
CA ASN A 262 -14.65 89.59 -53.47
C ASN A 262 -13.64 88.61 -52.83
N ASP A 263 -12.74 89.03 -51.93
CA ASP A 263 -11.75 88.09 -51.35
C ASP A 263 -11.99 87.70 -49.88
N LYS A 264 -12.80 88.49 -49.14
CA LYS A 264 -13.20 88.13 -47.75
C LYS A 264 -14.43 87.22 -47.71
N ALA A 265 -15.23 87.21 -48.76
CA ALA A 265 -16.39 86.32 -48.89
C ALA A 265 -15.95 84.85 -49.01
N GLY A 266 -14.92 84.55 -49.81
CA GLY A 266 -14.43 83.17 -50.00
C GLY A 266 -13.75 82.58 -48.75
N ALA A 267 -13.00 83.38 -47.99
CA ALA A 267 -12.41 82.93 -46.74
C ALA A 267 -13.47 82.66 -45.65
N LEU A 268 -14.48 83.54 -45.55
CA LEU A 268 -15.60 83.35 -44.63
C LEU A 268 -16.47 82.16 -45.05
N GLU A 269 -16.70 81.96 -46.35
CA GLU A 269 -17.45 80.83 -46.90
C GLU A 269 -16.73 79.50 -46.64
N ASN A 270 -15.40 79.45 -46.77
CA ASN A 270 -14.61 78.28 -46.44
C ASN A 270 -14.60 77.99 -44.93
N ILE A 271 -14.52 79.02 -44.08
CA ILE A 271 -14.64 78.86 -42.62
C ILE A 271 -16.04 78.37 -42.25
N VAL A 272 -17.11 78.92 -42.85
CA VAL A 272 -18.49 78.50 -42.60
C VAL A 272 -18.72 77.06 -43.07
N LYS A 273 -18.19 76.66 -44.23
CA LYS A 273 -18.27 75.27 -44.71
C LYS A 273 -17.46 74.31 -43.83
N ALA A 274 -16.28 74.73 -43.37
CA ALA A 274 -15.46 73.94 -42.44
C ALA A 274 -16.18 73.77 -41.09
N SER A 275 -16.72 74.86 -40.53
CA SER A 275 -17.54 74.80 -39.31
C SER A 275 -18.82 74.00 -39.50
N GLN A 276 -19.46 74.04 -40.67
CA GLN A 276 -20.63 73.20 -40.96
C GLN A 276 -20.29 71.71 -41.00
N LEU A 277 -19.14 71.33 -41.57
CA LEU A 277 -18.68 69.94 -41.57
C LEU A 277 -18.31 69.47 -40.16
N GLU A 278 -17.62 70.31 -39.39
CA GLU A 278 -17.27 70.01 -37.98
C GLU A 278 -18.53 69.87 -37.11
N ILE A 279 -19.55 70.70 -37.34
CA ILE A 279 -20.85 70.57 -36.67
C ILE A 279 -21.52 69.23 -37.03
N ILE A 280 -21.47 68.79 -38.29
CA ILE A 280 -22.04 67.50 -38.72
C ILE A 280 -21.26 66.32 -38.09
N GLU A 281 -19.94 66.40 -38.06
CA GLU A 281 -19.09 65.36 -37.45
C GLU A 281 -19.33 65.26 -35.94
N LEU A 282 -19.41 66.39 -35.24
CA LEU A 282 -19.77 66.43 -33.81
C LEU A 282 -21.20 65.92 -33.58
N GLN A 283 -22.13 66.21 -34.49
CA GLN A 283 -23.51 65.69 -34.40
C GLN A 283 -23.54 64.15 -34.50
N HIS A 284 -22.78 63.57 -35.45
CA HIS A 284 -22.66 62.11 -35.57
C HIS A 284 -21.99 61.48 -34.35
N SER A 285 -20.93 62.09 -33.82
CA SER A 285 -20.29 61.61 -32.58
C SER A 285 -21.22 61.66 -31.38
N VAL A 286 -22.04 62.70 -31.25
CA VAL A 286 -23.06 62.80 -30.19
C VAL A 286 -24.14 61.74 -30.36
N ASP A 287 -24.57 61.46 -31.58
CA ASP A 287 -25.57 60.42 -31.86
C ASP A 287 -25.02 59.01 -31.62
N GLU A 288 -23.75 58.76 -31.91
CA GLU A 288 -23.03 57.51 -31.58
C GLU A 288 -22.92 57.31 -30.06
N LEU A 289 -22.45 58.34 -29.32
CA LEU A 289 -22.41 58.30 -27.86
C LEU A 289 -23.81 58.14 -27.23
N ARG A 290 -24.86 58.69 -27.87
CA ARG A 290 -26.24 58.49 -27.44
C ARG A 290 -26.68 57.03 -27.65
N ALA A 291 -26.28 56.39 -28.74
CA ALA A 291 -26.55 54.98 -28.99
C ALA A 291 -25.80 54.07 -27.99
N GLU A 292 -24.52 54.34 -27.72
CA GLU A 292 -23.74 53.62 -26.72
C GLU A 292 -24.32 53.77 -25.31
N SER A 293 -24.72 54.99 -24.93
CA SER A 293 -25.38 55.26 -23.65
C SER A 293 -26.70 54.51 -23.51
N ASN A 294 -27.47 54.36 -24.59
CA ASN A 294 -28.72 53.60 -24.57
C ASN A 294 -28.45 52.09 -24.42
N LEU A 295 -27.46 51.54 -25.11
CA LEU A 295 -27.05 50.13 -24.95
C LEU A 295 -26.57 49.83 -23.53
N LEU A 296 -25.78 50.74 -22.93
CA LEU A 296 -25.33 50.59 -21.55
C LEU A 296 -26.50 50.65 -20.57
N LYS A 297 -27.48 51.53 -20.82
CA LYS A 297 -28.72 51.63 -20.04
C LYS A 297 -29.53 50.33 -20.10
N ASP A 298 -29.71 49.76 -21.29
CA ASP A 298 -30.42 48.49 -21.47
C ASP A 298 -29.70 47.35 -20.73
N ARG A 299 -28.36 47.31 -20.78
CA ARG A 299 -27.57 46.32 -20.03
C ARG A 299 -27.75 46.47 -18.52
N ILE A 300 -27.71 47.69 -17.99
CA ILE A 300 -27.95 47.94 -16.56
C ILE A 300 -29.37 47.54 -16.17
N GLU A 301 -30.37 47.80 -17.02
CA GLU A 301 -31.76 47.38 -16.75
C GLU A 301 -31.89 45.85 -16.73
N THR A 302 -31.23 45.13 -17.65
CA THR A 302 -31.22 43.65 -17.62
C THR A 302 -30.52 43.10 -16.38
N GLN A 303 -29.39 43.69 -15.97
CA GLN A 303 -28.69 43.31 -14.74
C GLN A 303 -29.50 43.63 -13.49
N GLY A 304 -30.24 44.74 -13.47
CA GLY A 304 -31.16 45.10 -12.41
C GLY A 304 -32.28 44.06 -12.25
N LYS A 305 -32.91 43.64 -13.34
CA LYS A 305 -33.95 42.60 -13.32
C LYS A 305 -33.45 41.25 -12.82
N GLU A 306 -32.22 40.86 -13.20
CA GLU A 306 -31.57 39.64 -12.69
C GLU A 306 -31.26 39.73 -11.19
N LEU A 307 -30.78 40.88 -10.72
CA LEU A 307 -30.54 41.12 -9.30
C LEU A 307 -31.84 41.09 -8.48
N ASP A 308 -32.90 41.73 -8.97
CA ASP A 308 -34.22 41.69 -8.34
C ASP A 308 -34.75 40.26 -8.27
N HIS A 309 -34.56 39.46 -9.32
CA HIS A 309 -34.94 38.05 -9.32
C HIS A 309 -34.17 37.26 -8.25
N ARG A 310 -32.84 37.44 -8.17
CA ARG A 310 -32.01 36.79 -7.15
C ARG A 310 -32.36 37.23 -5.73
N MET A 311 -32.66 38.51 -5.54
CA MET A 311 -33.09 39.05 -4.25
C MET A 311 -34.39 38.40 -3.79
N ASN A 312 -35.38 38.27 -4.68
CA ASN A 312 -36.64 37.59 -4.37
C ASN A 312 -36.43 36.10 -4.04
N GLN A 313 -35.53 35.39 -4.76
CA GLN A 313 -35.19 34.00 -4.43
C GLN A 313 -34.54 33.88 -3.04
N ILE A 314 -33.65 34.80 -2.67
CA ILE A 314 -33.03 34.83 -1.35
C ILE A 314 -34.08 35.09 -0.27
N GLU A 315 -35.01 36.02 -0.50
CA GLU A 315 -36.09 36.31 0.45
C GLU A 315 -37.03 35.11 0.65
N GLU A 316 -37.35 34.38 -0.42
CA GLU A 316 -38.12 33.13 -0.33
C GLU A 316 -37.37 32.06 0.48
N LEU A 317 -36.07 31.88 0.23
CA LEU A 317 -35.23 30.94 0.98
C LEU A 317 -35.10 31.32 2.45
N ALA A 318 -34.91 32.61 2.76
CA ALA A 318 -34.90 33.12 4.13
C ALA A 318 -36.26 32.94 4.83
N GLY A 319 -37.37 33.08 4.10
CA GLY A 319 -38.71 32.77 4.58
C GLY A 319 -38.86 31.28 4.94
N LYS A 320 -38.40 30.38 4.07
CA LYS A 320 -38.38 28.93 4.32
C LYS A 320 -37.51 28.57 5.53
N GLU A 321 -36.36 29.22 5.68
CA GLU A 321 -35.49 29.06 6.85
C GLU A 321 -36.18 29.53 8.13
N ARG A 322 -36.83 30.70 8.13
CA ARG A 322 -37.60 31.18 9.29
C ARG A 322 -38.69 30.21 9.69
N VAL A 323 -39.47 29.70 8.75
CA VAL A 323 -40.52 28.69 9.02
C VAL A 323 -39.91 27.39 9.53
N ALA A 324 -38.79 26.93 8.96
CA ALA A 324 -38.08 25.75 9.45
C ALA A 324 -37.55 25.97 10.88
N ASN A 325 -37.08 27.18 11.20
CA ASN A 325 -36.59 27.53 12.52
C ASN A 325 -37.74 27.71 13.53
N GLU A 326 -38.87 28.27 13.12
CA GLU A 326 -40.11 28.31 13.92
C GLU A 326 -40.64 26.90 14.19
N ASN A 327 -40.67 26.02 13.18
CA ASN A 327 -41.04 24.62 13.34
C ASN A 327 -40.06 23.90 14.28
N LYS A 328 -38.76 24.17 14.18
CA LYS A 328 -37.74 23.65 15.10
C LYS A 328 -37.96 24.19 16.52
N CYS A 329 -38.28 25.47 16.68
CA CYS A 329 -38.64 26.08 17.95
C CYS A 329 -39.93 25.48 18.52
N LEU A 330 -40.95 25.19 17.72
CA LEU A 330 -42.17 24.51 18.16
C LEU A 330 -41.88 23.08 18.61
N VAL A 331 -40.99 22.36 17.92
CA VAL A 331 -40.52 21.04 18.35
C VAL A 331 -39.75 21.15 19.67
N LEU A 332 -38.82 22.10 19.81
CA LEU A 332 -38.11 22.36 21.06
C LEU A 332 -39.05 22.78 22.19
N CYS A 333 -40.03 23.66 21.92
CA CYS A 333 -41.06 24.04 22.87
C CYS A 333 -41.97 22.86 23.24
N SER A 334 -42.23 21.90 22.34
CA SER A 334 -42.98 20.69 22.68
C SER A 334 -42.17 19.70 23.54
N VAL A 335 -40.84 19.67 23.35
CA VAL A 335 -39.90 18.93 24.20
C VAL A 335 -39.77 19.62 25.57
N ASP A 336 -39.68 20.96 25.60
CA ASP A 336 -39.69 21.75 26.82
C ASP A 336 -41.04 21.68 27.54
N GLU A 337 -42.18 21.70 26.85
CA GLU A 337 -43.51 21.49 27.47
C GLU A 337 -43.68 20.07 28.01
N SER A 338 -42.97 19.09 27.45
CA SER A 338 -42.91 17.74 28.02
C SER A 338 -42.05 17.70 29.29
N ALA A 339 -40.89 18.38 29.29
CA ALA A 339 -40.03 18.54 30.47
C ALA A 339 -40.64 19.47 31.55
N GLN A 340 -41.46 20.44 31.13
CA GLN A 340 -42.08 21.44 31.97
C GLN A 340 -43.43 20.93 32.51
N ARG A 341 -44.12 19.99 31.87
CA ARG A 341 -45.21 19.21 32.50
C ARG A 341 -44.70 18.32 33.65
N ASP A 342 -43.48 17.80 33.54
CA ASP A 342 -42.82 17.08 34.64
C ASP A 342 -42.41 18.05 35.78
N SER A 343 -42.16 19.33 35.47
CA SER A 343 -41.86 20.38 36.46
C SER A 343 -43.10 21.10 37.04
N HIS A 344 -44.21 21.19 36.30
CA HIS A 344 -45.41 21.95 36.69
C HIS A 344 -46.28 21.28 37.77
N VAL A 345 -45.92 20.08 38.23
CA VAL A 345 -46.44 19.53 39.49
C VAL A 345 -45.79 20.23 40.71
N SER A 346 -44.69 20.98 40.53
CA SER A 346 -43.90 21.48 41.66
C SER A 346 -44.14 22.93 42.09
N LEU A 347 -44.57 23.87 41.24
CA LEU A 347 -44.43 25.30 41.58
C LEU A 347 -45.52 26.23 41.00
N CYS A 348 -46.76 26.08 41.46
CA CYS A 348 -47.72 27.19 41.41
C CYS A 348 -48.12 27.63 42.82
N THR A 349 -47.12 27.85 43.67
CA THR A 349 -47.20 28.69 44.87
C THR A 349 -46.65 30.08 44.55
N SER A 350 -47.59 31.03 44.44
CA SER A 350 -47.52 32.41 44.95
C SER A 350 -46.37 33.34 44.50
N PHE A 351 -46.72 34.28 43.61
CA PHE A 351 -46.91 35.70 43.92
C PHE A 351 -45.98 36.34 44.98
N GLU A 352 -44.65 36.49 44.75
CA GLU A 352 -43.81 37.33 45.62
C GLU A 352 -42.39 37.66 45.11
N ILE A 353 -42.21 38.42 44.01
CA ILE A 353 -40.84 38.84 43.60
C ILE A 353 -40.81 40.26 43.03
N VAL A 354 -40.91 41.27 43.91
CA VAL A 354 -40.42 42.64 43.64
C VAL A 354 -39.16 42.97 44.48
N TYR A 355 -38.75 42.08 45.41
CA TYR A 355 -37.53 42.26 46.21
C TYR A 355 -36.55 41.06 46.21
N ARG A 356 -36.72 40.06 45.31
CA ARG A 356 -35.91 38.82 45.32
C ARG A 356 -34.98 38.62 44.11
N LEU A 357 -35.02 39.50 43.10
CA LEU A 357 -34.30 39.33 41.83
C LEU A 357 -32.76 39.25 41.94
N PRO A 358 -32.06 40.04 42.78
CA PRO A 358 -30.60 39.93 42.84
C PRO A 358 -30.12 38.66 43.55
N TYR A 359 -30.90 38.10 44.48
CA TYR A 359 -30.57 36.83 45.15
C TYR A 359 -30.90 35.62 44.28
N LYS A 360 -31.97 35.69 43.48
CA LYS A 360 -32.38 34.58 42.61
C LYS A 360 -31.40 34.39 41.45
N PHE A 361 -30.96 35.48 40.81
CA PHE A 361 -29.93 35.43 39.77
C PHE A 361 -28.59 34.90 40.32
N HIS A 362 -28.21 35.28 41.54
CA HIS A 362 -26.98 34.76 42.18
C HIS A 362 -27.07 33.26 42.52
N ILE A 363 -28.24 32.75 42.89
CA ILE A 363 -28.45 31.31 43.14
C ILE A 363 -28.40 30.54 41.82
N GLU A 364 -28.95 31.09 40.75
CA GLU A 364 -29.00 30.48 39.42
C GLU A 364 -27.60 30.42 38.79
N VAL A 365 -26.83 31.52 38.86
CA VAL A 365 -25.41 31.55 38.44
C VAL A 365 -24.57 30.61 39.30
N LYS A 366 -24.80 30.52 40.60
CA LYS A 366 -24.11 29.55 41.47
C LYS A 366 -24.47 28.10 41.15
N GLY A 367 -25.72 27.82 40.77
CA GLY A 367 -26.16 26.51 40.31
C GLY A 367 -25.41 26.09 39.05
N LEU A 368 -25.39 26.97 38.04
CA LEU A 368 -24.65 26.74 36.80
C LEU A 368 -23.15 26.55 37.03
N MET A 369 -22.53 27.27 37.98
CA MET A 369 -21.13 27.04 38.33
C MET A 369 -20.88 25.66 38.95
N LEU A 370 -21.81 25.15 39.76
CA LEU A 370 -21.71 23.79 40.32
C LEU A 370 -21.88 22.74 39.22
N ASP A 371 -22.81 22.95 38.30
CA ASP A 371 -23.06 22.05 37.17
C ASP A 371 -21.86 22.04 36.20
N ILE A 372 -21.24 23.19 35.94
CA ILE A 372 -20.00 23.29 35.15
C ILE A 372 -18.86 22.53 35.83
N ALA A 373 -18.67 22.72 37.14
CA ALA A 373 -17.62 22.01 37.87
C ALA A 373 -17.84 20.48 37.86
N ALA A 374 -19.09 20.02 37.98
CA ALA A 374 -19.44 18.60 37.88
C ALA A 374 -19.16 18.05 36.47
N ALA A 375 -19.49 18.81 35.43
CA ALA A 375 -19.20 18.45 34.04
C ALA A 375 -17.69 18.39 33.77
N GLU A 376 -16.90 19.32 34.31
CA GLU A 376 -15.44 19.32 34.20
C GLU A 376 -14.80 18.10 34.89
N GLU A 377 -15.31 17.69 36.05
CA GLU A 377 -14.88 16.47 36.73
C GLU A 377 -15.24 15.22 35.92
N GLU A 378 -16.43 15.18 35.32
CA GLU A 378 -16.83 14.09 34.44
C GLU A 378 -15.95 14.01 33.19
N ILE A 379 -15.70 15.13 32.50
CA ILE A 379 -14.76 15.20 31.36
C ILE A 379 -13.38 14.68 31.77
N SER A 380 -12.89 15.04 32.96
CA SER A 380 -11.61 14.56 33.48
C SER A 380 -11.60 13.05 33.70
N ARG A 381 -12.69 12.47 34.21
CA ARG A 381 -12.85 11.01 34.37
C ARG A 381 -12.86 10.29 33.01
N TRP A 382 -13.63 10.79 32.04
CA TRP A 382 -13.66 10.22 30.69
C TRP A 382 -12.30 10.31 30.00
N LYS A 383 -11.56 11.40 30.22
CA LYS A 383 -10.20 11.57 29.68
C LYS A 383 -9.24 10.51 30.24
N VAL A 384 -9.24 10.28 31.55
CA VAL A 384 -8.40 9.26 32.18
C VAL A 384 -8.78 7.87 31.69
N ALA A 385 -10.08 7.55 31.62
CA ALA A 385 -10.55 6.28 31.08
C ALA A 385 -10.10 6.03 29.63
N ALA A 386 -10.15 7.06 28.77
CA ALA A 386 -9.67 6.96 27.41
C ALA A 386 -8.14 6.76 27.33
N GLU A 387 -7.37 7.44 28.19
CA GLU A 387 -5.92 7.23 28.28
C GLU A 387 -5.58 5.81 28.74
N ASP A 388 -6.30 5.27 29.72
CA ASP A 388 -6.15 3.89 30.20
C ASP A 388 -6.51 2.86 29.12
N GLU A 389 -7.58 3.07 28.35
CA GLU A 389 -7.95 2.22 27.21
C GLU A 389 -6.86 2.21 26.12
N VAL A 390 -6.27 3.37 25.83
CA VAL A 390 -5.15 3.47 24.88
C VAL A 390 -3.91 2.74 25.40
N VAL A 391 -3.61 2.82 26.70
CA VAL A 391 -2.50 2.08 27.33
C VAL A 391 -2.75 0.57 27.27
N ALA A 392 -3.98 0.12 27.60
CA ALA A 392 -4.36 -1.28 27.50
C ALA A 392 -4.27 -1.78 26.05
N GLY A 393 -4.74 -0.99 25.08
CA GLY A 393 -4.63 -1.30 23.65
C GLY A 393 -3.17 -1.49 23.20
N ARG A 394 -2.26 -0.58 23.60
CA ARG A 394 -0.82 -0.72 23.32
C ARG A 394 -0.20 -1.96 23.95
N ALA A 395 -0.62 -2.34 25.16
CA ALA A 395 -0.10 -3.55 25.81
C ALA A 395 -0.48 -4.82 25.04
N VAL A 396 -1.74 -4.89 24.58
CA VAL A 396 -2.23 -6.00 23.74
C VAL A 396 -1.50 -6.04 22.39
N GLU A 397 -1.29 -4.89 21.76
CA GLU A 397 -0.51 -4.79 20.51
C GLU A 397 0.92 -5.32 20.70
N GLN A 398 1.59 -4.95 21.79
CA GLN A 398 2.93 -5.45 22.11
C GLN A 398 2.95 -6.98 22.33
N GLU A 399 1.91 -7.53 22.97
CA GLU A 399 1.78 -8.98 23.13
C GLU A 399 1.62 -9.69 21.77
N PHE A 400 0.77 -9.17 20.88
CA PHE A 400 0.62 -9.71 19.53
C PHE A 400 1.92 -9.62 18.71
N LEU A 401 2.65 -8.50 18.80
CA LEU A 401 3.95 -8.37 18.16
C LEU A 401 4.96 -9.40 18.69
N ALA A 402 4.97 -9.66 20.00
CA ALA A 402 5.81 -10.68 20.60
C ALA A 402 5.44 -12.08 20.10
N GLN A 403 4.15 -12.43 20.06
CA GLN A 403 3.66 -13.70 19.53
C GLN A 403 4.01 -13.88 18.04
N LEU A 404 3.83 -12.85 17.22
CA LEU A 404 4.21 -12.87 15.80
C LEU A 404 5.72 -13.09 15.61
N SER A 405 6.55 -12.46 16.45
CA SER A 405 8.00 -12.66 16.41
C SER A 405 8.40 -14.09 16.78
N ALA A 406 7.71 -14.71 17.75
CA ALA A 406 7.93 -16.09 18.14
C ALA A 406 7.50 -17.06 17.03
N LEU A 407 6.30 -16.90 16.47
CA LEU A 407 5.81 -17.71 15.36
C LEU A 407 6.69 -17.60 14.12
N LYS A 408 7.18 -16.39 13.81
CA LYS A 408 8.12 -16.19 12.70
C LYS A 408 9.42 -16.96 12.91
N LYS A 409 9.93 -16.99 14.15
CA LYS A 409 11.13 -17.76 14.50
C LYS A 409 10.91 -19.26 14.36
N GLU A 410 9.80 -19.78 14.88
CA GLU A 410 9.43 -21.19 14.75
C GLU A 410 9.27 -21.61 13.28
N LEU A 411 8.68 -20.74 12.45
CA LEU A 411 8.55 -20.98 11.01
C LEU A 411 9.92 -21.11 10.32
N GLU A 412 10.87 -20.23 10.64
CA GLU A 412 12.23 -20.31 10.07
C GLU A 412 13.00 -21.54 10.57
N GLU A 413 12.83 -21.93 11.83
CA GLU A 413 13.39 -23.18 12.37
C GLU A 413 12.79 -24.42 11.66
N ALA A 414 11.48 -24.45 11.45
CA ALA A 414 10.79 -25.52 10.74
C ALA A 414 11.23 -25.61 9.26
N LYS A 415 11.40 -24.46 8.58
CA LYS A 415 11.96 -24.41 7.22
C LYS A 415 13.38 -24.96 7.17
N GLY A 416 14.22 -24.62 8.15
CA GLY A 416 15.57 -25.17 8.29
C GLY A 416 15.56 -26.69 8.41
N ALA A 417 14.74 -27.22 9.32
CA ALA A 417 14.58 -28.66 9.53
C ALA A 417 14.03 -29.39 8.29
N MET A 418 13.12 -28.77 7.54
CA MET A 418 12.60 -29.29 6.28
C MET A 418 13.70 -29.39 5.21
N LEU A 419 14.52 -28.35 5.04
CA LEU A 419 15.63 -28.37 4.08
C LEU A 419 16.67 -29.44 4.42
N GLU A 420 16.93 -29.67 5.71
CA GLU A 420 17.83 -30.76 6.14
C GLU A 420 17.25 -32.15 5.86
N SER A 421 15.95 -32.34 6.08
CA SER A 421 15.29 -33.61 5.80
C SER A 421 15.22 -33.88 4.29
N GLU A 422 14.99 -32.85 3.46
CA GLU A 422 15.04 -32.94 2.00
C GLU A 422 16.43 -33.35 1.49
N LYS A 423 17.51 -32.74 2.03
CA LYS A 423 18.89 -33.15 1.71
C LYS A 423 19.16 -34.61 2.06
N LYS A 424 18.71 -35.05 3.25
CA LYS A 424 18.85 -36.46 3.69
C LYS A 424 18.06 -37.40 2.79
N LEU A 425 16.88 -36.99 2.35
CA LEU A 425 16.03 -37.76 1.45
C LEU A 425 16.70 -37.91 0.07
N LYS A 426 17.18 -36.82 -0.54
CA LYS A 426 17.92 -36.87 -1.82
C LYS A 426 19.14 -37.80 -1.76
N PHE A 427 19.92 -37.73 -0.69
CA PHE A 427 21.05 -38.65 -0.49
C PHE A 427 20.61 -40.13 -0.43
N LYS A 428 19.50 -40.42 0.26
CA LYS A 428 18.93 -41.78 0.32
C LYS A 428 18.39 -42.24 -1.03
N GLU A 429 17.75 -41.34 -1.79
CA GLU A 429 17.26 -41.63 -3.15
C GLU A 429 18.41 -41.95 -4.10
N GLU A 430 19.49 -41.16 -4.09
CA GLU A 430 20.70 -41.41 -4.89
C GLU A 430 21.35 -42.73 -4.51
N THR A 431 21.44 -43.02 -3.20
CA THR A 431 21.98 -44.29 -2.70
C THR A 431 21.12 -45.47 -3.14
N ALA A 432 19.80 -45.35 -3.07
CA ALA A 432 18.87 -46.38 -3.52
C ALA A 432 18.96 -46.60 -5.04
N ALA A 433 19.05 -45.52 -5.83
CA ALA A 433 19.24 -45.59 -7.27
C ALA A 433 20.54 -46.30 -7.65
N ALA A 434 21.65 -45.98 -6.97
CA ALA A 434 22.93 -46.65 -7.16
C ALA A 434 22.87 -48.15 -6.80
N ALA A 435 22.21 -48.50 -5.69
CA ALA A 435 22.03 -49.89 -5.28
C ALA A 435 21.17 -50.68 -6.28
N MET A 436 20.10 -50.08 -6.81
CA MET A 436 19.27 -50.68 -7.87
C MET A 436 20.08 -50.91 -9.15
N ALA A 437 20.85 -49.92 -9.60
CA ALA A 437 21.71 -50.05 -10.77
C ALA A 437 22.79 -51.14 -10.61
N ALA A 438 23.40 -51.24 -9.42
CA ALA A 438 24.36 -52.28 -9.10
C ALA A 438 23.73 -53.69 -9.12
N ARG A 439 22.53 -53.83 -8.57
CA ARG A 439 21.76 -55.08 -8.62
C ARG A 439 21.45 -55.48 -10.07
N ASP A 440 20.97 -54.55 -10.88
CA ASP A 440 20.64 -54.83 -12.29
C ASP A 440 21.87 -55.25 -13.09
N ALA A 441 23.02 -54.62 -12.82
CA ALA A 441 24.31 -55.01 -13.40
C ALA A 441 24.75 -56.42 -12.96
N ALA A 442 24.59 -56.74 -11.67
CA ALA A 442 24.88 -58.07 -11.14
C ALA A 442 23.96 -59.14 -11.75
N GLU A 443 22.67 -58.86 -11.92
CA GLU A 443 21.72 -59.79 -12.54
C GLU A 443 22.06 -60.04 -14.02
N LYS A 444 22.44 -58.99 -14.76
CA LYS A 444 22.94 -59.12 -16.15
C LYS A 444 24.21 -59.97 -16.22
N SER A 445 25.15 -59.76 -15.29
CA SER A 445 26.39 -60.54 -15.21
C SER A 445 26.10 -62.02 -14.91
N LEU A 446 25.19 -62.29 -13.97
CA LEU A 446 24.75 -63.65 -13.63
C LEU A 446 24.12 -64.35 -14.84
N LYS A 447 23.18 -63.69 -15.54
CA LYS A 447 22.57 -64.21 -16.77
C LYS A 447 23.63 -64.53 -17.85
N LEU A 448 24.66 -63.69 -18.01
CA LEU A 448 25.77 -63.97 -18.92
C LEU A 448 26.60 -65.18 -18.47
N ALA A 449 26.87 -65.33 -17.18
CA ALA A 449 27.58 -66.48 -16.63
C ALA A 449 26.79 -67.78 -16.83
N ASP A 450 25.47 -67.77 -16.59
CA ASP A 450 24.59 -68.91 -16.82
C ASP A 450 24.56 -69.33 -18.29
N MET A 451 24.50 -68.38 -19.23
CA MET A 451 24.60 -68.66 -20.66
C MET A 451 25.98 -69.21 -21.07
N ARG A 452 27.06 -68.77 -20.42
CA ARG A 452 28.41 -69.34 -20.66
C ARG A 452 28.50 -70.76 -20.10
N ALA A 453 27.96 -70.98 -18.91
CA ALA A 453 27.93 -72.29 -18.26
C ALA A 453 27.08 -73.29 -19.06
N SER A 454 25.93 -72.89 -19.61
CA SER A 454 25.13 -73.76 -20.49
C SER A 454 25.91 -74.17 -21.75
N ARG A 455 26.51 -73.21 -22.45
CA ARG A 455 27.36 -73.50 -23.63
C ARG A 455 28.53 -74.43 -23.31
N LEU A 456 29.14 -74.27 -22.13
CA LEU A 456 30.21 -75.17 -21.68
C LEU A 456 29.68 -76.57 -21.37
N ARG A 457 28.49 -76.69 -20.74
CA ARG A 457 27.83 -77.98 -20.53
C ARG A 457 27.57 -78.68 -21.87
N ASP A 458 26.98 -77.98 -22.85
CA ASP A 458 26.72 -78.54 -24.19
C ASP A 458 28.01 -79.05 -24.85
N ARG A 459 29.11 -78.29 -24.72
CA ARG A 459 30.43 -78.68 -25.25
C ARG A 459 31.11 -79.83 -24.49
N VAL A 460 30.77 -80.05 -23.22
CA VAL A 460 31.28 -81.18 -22.41
C VAL A 460 30.43 -82.42 -22.62
N GLU A 461 29.14 -82.26 -22.85
CA GLU A 461 28.20 -83.36 -23.11
C GLU A 461 28.57 -84.11 -24.40
N GLU A 462 29.01 -83.41 -25.46
CA GLU A 462 29.48 -84.04 -26.70
C GLU A 462 30.66 -85.03 -26.49
N PRO A 463 31.82 -84.63 -25.92
CA PRO A 463 32.90 -85.56 -25.62
C PRO A 463 32.54 -86.58 -24.54
N THR A 464 31.63 -86.26 -23.60
CA THR A 464 31.14 -87.24 -22.62
C THR A 464 30.35 -88.35 -23.30
N ARG A 465 29.45 -87.98 -24.24
CA ARG A 465 28.70 -88.93 -25.06
C ARG A 465 29.63 -89.77 -25.93
N GLN A 466 30.66 -89.15 -26.52
CA GLN A 466 31.70 -89.89 -27.24
C GLN A 466 32.44 -90.86 -26.30
N LEU A 467 32.75 -90.47 -25.06
CA LEU A 467 33.41 -91.34 -24.08
C LEU A 467 32.54 -92.52 -23.69
N GLU A 468 31.24 -92.30 -23.44
CA GLU A 468 30.26 -93.37 -23.20
C GLU A 468 30.15 -94.30 -24.42
N GLU A 469 30.13 -93.76 -25.65
CA GLU A 469 30.16 -94.56 -26.88
C GLU A 469 31.48 -95.37 -27.00
N PHE A 470 32.63 -94.80 -26.62
CA PHE A 470 33.92 -95.50 -26.58
C PHE A 470 34.01 -96.54 -25.46
N GLU A 471 33.46 -96.27 -24.27
CA GLU A 471 33.42 -97.20 -23.14
C GLU A 471 32.49 -98.36 -23.46
N ASN A 472 31.31 -98.12 -24.05
CA ASN A 472 30.44 -99.17 -24.57
C ASN A 472 31.11 -99.98 -25.70
N ARG A 473 31.91 -99.33 -26.57
CA ARG A 473 32.67 -100.01 -27.63
C ARG A 473 33.90 -100.76 -27.10
N GLU A 474 34.52 -100.26 -26.04
CA GLU A 474 35.59 -100.95 -25.31
C GLU A 474 35.03 -102.10 -24.50
N ASP A 475 33.89 -102.00 -23.84
CA ASP A 475 33.21 -103.10 -23.14
C ASP A 475 32.80 -104.21 -24.11
N LEU A 476 32.41 -103.86 -25.35
CA LEU A 476 32.21 -104.81 -26.43
C LEU A 476 33.52 -105.46 -26.93
N ARG A 477 34.68 -104.78 -26.83
CA ARG A 477 36.01 -105.37 -27.13
C ARG A 477 36.68 -106.04 -25.93
N ARG A 478 36.26 -105.73 -24.71
CA ARG A 478 36.81 -106.18 -23.42
C ARG A 478 36.00 -107.35 -22.84
N GLY A 479 35.32 -108.10 -23.71
CA GLY A 479 34.74 -109.42 -23.39
C GLY A 479 35.76 -110.52 -23.04
N ARG A 480 37.07 -110.21 -22.99
CA ARG A 480 38.08 -111.05 -22.32
C ARG A 480 39.13 -110.16 -21.64
N ILE A 481 39.22 -110.34 -20.32
CA ILE A 481 40.29 -109.96 -19.35
C ILE A 481 39.76 -109.00 -18.27
N GLY A 482 39.74 -109.52 -17.03
CA GLY A 482 39.04 -109.00 -15.86
C GLY A 482 39.55 -107.70 -15.23
N PRO A 483 38.85 -107.21 -14.17
CA PRO A 483 39.01 -105.85 -13.68
C PRO A 483 40.33 -105.70 -12.91
N ARG A 484 41.20 -104.81 -13.38
CA ARG A 484 42.25 -104.24 -12.54
C ARG A 484 41.84 -102.83 -12.17
N TYR A 485 41.61 -102.63 -10.88
CA TYR A 485 41.62 -101.34 -10.22
C TYR A 485 42.86 -100.55 -10.67
N ALA A 486 42.63 -99.38 -11.26
CA ALA A 486 43.68 -98.40 -11.52
C ALA A 486 43.21 -97.06 -10.94
N CYS A 487 43.69 -96.83 -9.72
CA CYS A 487 43.88 -95.55 -9.06
C CYS A 487 44.22 -94.39 -10.02
N ARG A 488 43.49 -93.27 -9.90
CA ARG A 488 43.84 -91.99 -10.55
C ARG A 488 45.14 -91.40 -9.98
N PRO A 489 45.92 -90.70 -10.81
CA PRO A 489 46.79 -89.61 -10.34
C PRO A 489 46.23 -88.25 -10.78
N TRP A 490 45.68 -87.47 -9.84
CA TRP A 490 45.42 -86.03 -10.01
C TRP A 490 46.74 -85.27 -9.85
N GLN A 491 47.55 -85.23 -10.92
CA GLN A 491 48.86 -84.56 -10.94
C GLN A 491 48.98 -83.48 -12.02
N TRP A 492 47.88 -82.82 -12.38
CA TRP A 492 47.86 -81.75 -13.41
C TRP A 492 47.14 -80.46 -12.99
N LEU A 493 46.80 -80.31 -11.72
CA LEU A 493 46.41 -79.00 -11.18
C LEU A 493 47.47 -78.62 -10.16
N GLY A 494 48.40 -77.75 -10.57
CA GLY A 494 49.44 -77.15 -9.74
C GLY A 494 48.83 -76.29 -8.63
N LEU A 495 48.27 -76.95 -7.63
CA LEU A 495 47.83 -76.38 -6.37
C LEU A 495 48.82 -76.83 -5.32
N ASP A 496 49.83 -75.99 -5.08
CA ASP A 496 50.66 -76.08 -3.90
C ASP A 496 49.77 -75.89 -2.66
N PHE A 497 49.74 -76.91 -1.81
CA PHE A 497 49.27 -76.78 -0.43
C PHE A 497 50.48 -76.97 0.50
N VAL A 498 50.48 -76.22 1.60
CA VAL A 498 51.55 -76.04 2.63
C VAL A 498 52.49 -74.87 2.29
N GLY A 499 52.71 -73.84 3.11
CA GLY A 499 52.35 -73.57 4.50
C GLY A 499 53.09 -72.30 4.99
N SER A 500 52.66 -71.81 6.15
CA SER A 500 53.15 -70.67 6.94
C SER A 500 54.63 -70.26 6.80
N ASN A 501 54.93 -68.95 6.70
CA ASN A 501 55.49 -68.15 7.82
C ASN A 501 55.76 -66.67 7.49
N ARG A 502 55.51 -65.83 8.52
CA ARG A 502 56.25 -64.63 8.96
C ARG A 502 56.14 -63.26 8.27
N SER A 503 55.76 -62.33 9.16
CA SER A 503 56.40 -61.07 9.57
C SER A 503 56.04 -59.76 8.86
N ASP A 504 55.33 -58.95 9.63
CA ASP A 504 55.67 -57.58 10.06
C ASP A 504 56.04 -56.51 9.03
N MET A 505 55.35 -55.39 9.27
CA MET A 505 55.71 -54.00 8.97
C MET A 505 55.53 -53.51 7.53
N GLN A 506 54.59 -52.56 7.43
CA GLN A 506 54.77 -51.27 6.76
C GLN A 506 54.55 -51.26 5.25
N GLN A 507 53.39 -50.73 4.84
CA GLN A 507 53.17 -50.27 3.48
C GLN A 507 52.64 -48.84 3.49
N GLN A 508 53.58 -47.91 3.33
CA GLN A 508 53.32 -46.65 2.65
C GLN A 508 53.08 -46.91 1.16
N ASN A 509 52.28 -46.01 0.58
CA ASN A 509 52.33 -45.48 -0.78
C ASN A 509 51.50 -46.15 -1.91
N SER A 510 50.59 -45.31 -2.41
CA SER A 510 50.41 -44.89 -3.82
C SER A 510 49.99 -45.92 -4.87
N ASN A 511 48.82 -45.70 -5.48
CA ASN A 511 48.62 -45.38 -6.90
C ASN A 511 47.12 -45.11 -7.10
N GLU A 512 46.70 -43.87 -7.36
CA GLU A 512 46.57 -43.31 -8.71
C GLU A 512 45.78 -44.23 -9.65
N MET A 513 44.51 -43.88 -9.87
CA MET A 513 43.86 -44.11 -11.15
C MET A 513 43.00 -42.89 -11.46
N GLU A 514 43.66 -41.95 -12.13
CA GLU A 514 43.03 -40.80 -12.77
C GLU A 514 42.39 -41.20 -14.11
N LEU A 515 41.18 -40.65 -14.30
CA LEU A 515 40.61 -40.16 -15.54
C LEU A 515 40.12 -41.14 -16.62
N SER A 516 38.84 -41.00 -16.92
CA SER A 516 38.41 -40.51 -18.24
C SER A 516 37.06 -39.81 -18.12
N GLU A 517 37.07 -38.48 -18.22
CA GLU A 517 35.89 -37.70 -18.65
C GLU A 517 35.53 -38.04 -20.10
N PRO A 518 34.30 -37.69 -20.52
CA PRO A 518 34.21 -36.87 -21.72
C PRO A 518 33.34 -35.63 -21.51
N LEU A 519 33.86 -34.51 -22.04
CA LEU A 519 33.21 -33.21 -22.20
C LEU A 519 31.96 -33.30 -23.10
N LEU A 520 30.80 -32.94 -22.55
CA LEU A 520 29.95 -31.80 -22.94
C LEU A 520 28.69 -31.74 -22.07
#